data_AF-A0A510WCP9-F1
#
_entry.id   AF-A0A510WCP9-F1
#
_cell.length_a   1.000
_cell.length_b   1.000
_cell.length_c   1.000
_cell.angle_alpha   90.00
_cell.angle_beta   90.00
_cell.angle_gamma   90.00
#
_symmetry.space_group_name_H-M   'P 1'
#
loop_
_entity.id
_entity.type
_entity.pdbx_description
1 polymer ?
#
loop_
_entity_poly.entity_id
_entity_poly.type
_entity_poly.pdbx_seq_one_letter_code
_entity_poly.pdbx_strand_id
1 'polypeptide(L)'
;MMKKFLIGLLIVAGIGVAGLKIADAVVLGGDDYYVQITTNGEKLVQKDDKNQEVITYQYTLPGFNKEGAEKELEFQGMQTRPLRKNAYLKVVWNKNKGVTGYEEVEKSAIPKAAQEKLTKG
;
A
#
# COMPACT_ATOMS: atom_id res chain seq x y z
N MET A 1 -13.04 46.51 -18.86
CA MET A 1 -11.64 46.01 -18.71
C MET A 1 -11.48 44.90 -17.65
N MET A 2 -12.32 44.81 -16.60
CA MET A 2 -12.18 43.83 -15.50
C MET A 2 -12.60 42.37 -15.80
N LYS A 3 -13.48 42.12 -16.77
CA LYS A 3 -14.02 40.78 -17.05
C LYS A 3 -12.99 39.80 -17.63
N LYS A 4 -11.96 40.30 -18.33
CA LYS A 4 -10.87 39.50 -18.93
C LYS A 4 -9.86 39.05 -17.86
N PHE A 5 -9.64 39.89 -16.84
CA PHE A 5 -8.77 39.57 -15.70
C PHE A 5 -9.40 38.54 -14.75
N LEU A 6 -10.72 38.59 -14.54
CA LEU A 6 -11.45 37.59 -13.75
C LEU A 6 -11.42 36.19 -14.40
N ILE A 7 -11.54 36.12 -15.74
CA ILE A 7 -11.44 34.85 -16.47
C ILE A 7 -10.03 34.28 -16.38
N GLY A 8 -8.99 35.13 -16.51
CA GLY A 8 -7.60 34.71 -16.32
C GLY A 8 -7.32 34.17 -14.91
N LEU A 9 -7.86 34.83 -13.87
CA LEU A 9 -7.72 34.39 -12.48
C LEU A 9 -8.43 33.04 -12.22
N LEU A 10 -9.62 32.84 -12.80
CA LEU A 10 -10.37 31.58 -12.69
C LEU A 10 -9.65 30.40 -13.37
N ILE A 11 -8.97 30.64 -14.50
CA ILE A 11 -8.18 29.61 -15.19
C ILE A 11 -6.94 29.22 -14.36
N VAL A 12 -6.23 30.21 -13.81
CA VAL A 12 -5.05 29.97 -12.94
C VAL A 12 -5.45 29.24 -11.65
N ALA A 13 -6.57 29.63 -11.03
CA ALA A 13 -7.10 28.96 -9.84
C ALA A 13 -7.54 27.52 -10.16
N GLY A 14 -8.19 27.28 -11.30
CA GLY A 14 -8.58 25.94 -11.74
C GLY A 14 -7.39 25.01 -11.97
N ILE A 15 -6.31 25.51 -12.59
CA ILE A 15 -5.05 24.76 -12.78
C ILE A 15 -4.38 24.47 -11.43
N GLY A 16 -4.38 25.43 -10.50
CA GLY A 16 -3.83 25.24 -9.15
C GLY A 16 -4.56 24.15 -8.36
N VAL A 17 -5.90 24.12 -8.39
CA VAL A 17 -6.70 23.09 -7.72
C VAL A 17 -6.52 21.71 -8.37
N ALA A 18 -6.48 21.65 -9.70
CA ALA A 18 -6.20 20.39 -10.42
C ALA A 18 -4.79 19.86 -10.12
N GLY A 19 -3.78 20.74 -10.08
CA GLY A 19 -2.40 20.40 -9.72
C GLY A 19 -2.26 19.86 -8.30
N LEU A 20 -2.96 20.45 -7.33
CA LEU A 20 -2.97 19.98 -5.94
C LEU A 20 -3.62 18.60 -5.78
N LYS A 21 -4.74 18.33 -6.47
CA LYS A 21 -5.40 17.02 -6.45
C LYS A 21 -4.54 15.90 -7.04
N ILE A 22 -3.78 16.21 -8.10
CA ILE A 22 -2.83 15.26 -8.70
C ILE A 22 -1.65 15.01 -7.75
N ALA A 23 -1.14 16.05 -7.09
CA ALA A 23 -0.07 15.91 -6.10
C ALA A 23 -0.53 15.03 -4.92
N ASP A 24 -1.73 15.23 -4.39
CA ASP A 24 -2.28 14.38 -3.33
C ASP A 24 -2.45 12.93 -3.78
N ALA A 25 -2.97 12.67 -4.99
CA ALA A 25 -3.06 11.31 -5.52
C ALA A 25 -1.68 10.66 -5.78
N VAL A 26 -0.65 11.45 -6.09
CA VAL A 26 0.72 10.95 -6.31
C VAL A 26 1.50 10.76 -4.99
N VAL A 27 1.19 11.56 -3.96
CA VAL A 27 1.86 11.55 -2.64
C VAL A 27 1.15 10.63 -1.63
N LEU A 28 -0.17 10.50 -1.71
CA LEU A 28 -1.03 9.66 -0.85
C LEU A 28 -1.57 8.41 -1.57
N GLY A 29 -1.53 8.34 -2.91
CA GLY A 29 -1.99 7.18 -3.65
C GLY A 29 -0.95 6.06 -3.70
N GLY A 30 -1.43 4.83 -3.64
CA GLY A 30 -0.67 3.63 -3.89
C GLY A 30 -1.52 2.64 -4.67
N ASP A 31 -0.87 1.68 -5.31
CA ASP A 31 -1.52 0.58 -5.99
C ASP A 31 -1.84 -0.52 -4.97
N ASP A 32 -3.06 -1.04 -5.04
CA ASP A 32 -3.48 -2.17 -4.20
C ASP A 32 -2.95 -3.48 -4.78
N TYR A 33 -2.28 -4.24 -3.92
CA TYR A 33 -1.86 -5.61 -4.17
C TYR A 33 -2.44 -6.54 -3.12
N TYR A 34 -2.62 -7.81 -3.48
CA TYR A 34 -3.18 -8.82 -2.59
C TYR A 34 -2.14 -9.92 -2.35
N VAL A 35 -1.89 -10.24 -1.09
CA VAL A 35 -0.94 -11.30 -0.67
C VAL A 35 -1.66 -12.34 0.18
N GLN A 36 -1.07 -13.53 0.26
CA GLN A 36 -1.39 -14.53 1.28
C GLN A 36 -0.19 -14.69 2.23
N ILE A 37 -0.44 -14.70 3.53
CA ILE A 37 0.60 -14.96 4.53
C ILE A 37 0.97 -16.45 4.51
N THR A 38 2.06 -16.78 3.83
CA THR A 38 2.54 -18.17 3.67
C THR A 38 3.64 -18.56 4.66
N THR A 39 4.30 -17.57 5.28
CA THR A 39 5.41 -17.74 6.24
C THR A 39 5.07 -17.14 7.60
N ASN A 40 5.90 -17.40 8.61
CA ASN A 40 5.78 -16.72 9.91
C ASN A 40 6.44 -15.33 9.92
N GLY A 41 7.03 -14.89 8.81
CA GLY A 41 7.91 -13.73 8.76
C GLY A 41 9.26 -13.97 9.43
N GLU A 42 10.22 -13.11 9.13
CA GLU A 42 11.52 -13.05 9.80
C GLU A 42 11.40 -12.18 11.05
N LYS A 43 11.73 -12.74 12.22
CA LYS A 43 11.72 -12.00 13.47
C LYS A 43 12.87 -10.99 13.50
N LEU A 44 12.54 -9.72 13.63
CA LEU A 44 13.50 -8.64 13.85
C LEU A 44 13.39 -8.17 15.30
N VAL A 45 14.53 -7.99 15.95
CA VAL A 45 14.64 -7.37 17.27
C VAL A 45 15.43 -6.08 17.09
N GLN A 46 14.77 -4.96 17.27
CA GLN A 46 15.36 -3.63 17.14
C GLN A 46 15.28 -2.91 18.48
N LYS A 47 16.05 -1.83 18.64
CA LYS A 47 15.95 -0.98 19.81
C LYS A 47 15.38 0.36 19.41
N ASP A 48 14.43 0.86 20.19
CA ASP A 48 13.92 2.23 20.03
C ASP A 48 14.91 3.27 20.59
N ASP A 49 14.56 4.55 20.47
CA ASP A 49 15.36 5.67 20.98
C ASP A 49 15.57 5.64 22.50
N LYS A 50 14.77 4.83 23.22
CA LYS A 50 14.86 4.60 24.67
C LYS A 50 15.60 3.31 25.01
N ASN A 51 16.26 2.68 24.02
CA ASN A 51 17.01 1.43 24.17
C ASN A 51 16.11 0.25 24.61
N GLN A 52 14.79 0.33 24.37
CA GLN A 52 13.82 -0.75 24.61
C GLN A 52 13.74 -1.67 23.39
N GLU A 53 13.67 -2.97 23.63
CA GLU A 53 13.52 -3.95 22.55
C GLU A 53 12.11 -3.86 21.93
N VAL A 54 12.08 -3.69 20.61
CA VAL A 54 10.90 -3.74 19.76
C VAL A 54 11.04 -4.95 18.86
N ILE A 55 10.07 -5.85 18.94
CA ILE A 55 10.00 -7.04 18.09
C ILE A 55 9.05 -6.74 16.94
N THR A 56 9.53 -6.88 15.71
CA THR A 56 8.72 -6.85 14.50
C THR A 56 8.94 -8.11 13.67
N TYR A 57 8.07 -8.37 12.71
CA TYR A 57 8.19 -9.49 11.80
C TYR A 57 8.21 -8.97 10.37
N GLN A 58 9.29 -9.22 9.64
CA GLN A 58 9.47 -8.82 8.26
C GLN A 58 8.91 -9.89 7.32
N TYR A 59 8.23 -9.45 6.26
CA TYR A 59 7.68 -10.29 5.22
C TYR A 59 8.21 -9.85 3.87
N THR A 60 8.50 -10.82 3.02
CA THR A 60 8.74 -10.68 1.59
C THR A 60 7.86 -11.70 0.91
N LEU A 61 6.79 -11.23 0.26
CA LEU A 61 5.74 -12.10 -0.30
C LEU A 61 5.37 -11.66 -1.72
N PRO A 62 5.06 -12.60 -2.62
CA PRO A 62 4.47 -12.27 -3.90
C PRO A 62 3.04 -11.75 -3.70
N GLY A 63 2.78 -10.56 -4.23
CA GLY A 63 1.47 -9.92 -4.27
C GLY A 63 0.98 -9.74 -5.69
N PHE A 64 -0.34 -9.73 -5.85
CA PHE A 64 -0.98 -9.59 -7.17
C PHE A 64 -1.95 -8.42 -7.14
N ASN A 65 -1.86 -7.53 -8.13
CA ASN A 65 -2.83 -6.44 -8.25
C ASN A 65 -4.18 -6.95 -8.81
N LYS A 66 -5.15 -6.07 -8.98
CA LYS A 66 -6.50 -6.43 -9.45
C LYS A 66 -6.51 -7.11 -10.84
N GLU A 67 -5.50 -6.88 -11.68
CA GLU A 67 -5.31 -7.55 -12.98
C GLU A 67 -4.55 -8.88 -12.88
N GLY A 68 -4.07 -9.26 -11.70
CA GLY A 68 -3.25 -10.46 -11.49
C GLY A 68 -1.77 -10.27 -11.88
N ALA A 69 -1.30 -9.03 -12.04
CA ALA A 69 0.10 -8.72 -12.25
C ALA A 69 0.88 -8.85 -10.92
N GLU A 70 1.99 -9.56 -10.99
CA GLU A 70 2.81 -9.91 -9.83
C GLU A 70 3.74 -8.77 -9.40
N LYS A 71 3.97 -8.68 -8.09
CA LYS A 71 4.96 -7.83 -7.48
C LYS A 71 5.44 -8.43 -6.17
N GLU A 72 6.75 -8.46 -5.96
CA GLU A 72 7.30 -8.76 -4.63
C GLU A 72 7.05 -7.57 -3.69
N LEU A 73 6.45 -7.85 -2.53
CA LEU A 73 6.14 -6.85 -1.51
C LEU A 73 6.90 -7.14 -0.23
N GLU A 74 7.63 -6.13 0.23
CA GLU A 74 8.36 -6.13 1.49
C GLU A 74 7.65 -5.25 2.51
N PHE A 75 7.29 -5.80 3.66
CA PHE A 75 6.62 -5.06 4.73
C PHE A 75 6.82 -5.70 6.10
N GLN A 76 6.66 -4.89 7.15
CA GLN A 76 6.69 -5.36 8.53
C GLN A 76 5.28 -5.49 9.10
N GLY A 77 5.06 -6.53 9.90
CA GLY A 77 3.87 -6.65 10.71
C GLY A 77 3.79 -5.53 11.76
N MET A 78 2.61 -4.92 11.88
CA MET A 78 2.27 -3.89 12.87
C MET A 78 2.13 -4.44 14.30
N GLN A 79 2.18 -5.75 14.48
CA GLN A 79 2.04 -6.42 15.78
C GLN A 79 3.37 -7.01 16.21
N THR A 80 3.57 -7.13 17.52
CA THR A 80 4.75 -7.80 18.13
C THR A 80 4.72 -9.33 18.02
N ARG A 81 3.81 -9.86 17.19
CA ARG A 81 3.64 -11.29 16.89
C ARG A 81 3.49 -11.48 15.38
N PRO A 82 3.77 -12.68 14.85
CA PRO A 82 3.54 -12.98 13.45
C PRO A 82 2.10 -12.71 13.02
N LEU A 83 1.92 -12.26 11.79
CA LEU A 83 0.64 -12.25 11.12
C LEU A 83 0.09 -13.68 11.00
N ARG A 84 -1.24 -13.81 11.01
CA ARG A 84 -1.91 -15.10 10.99
C ARG A 84 -1.61 -15.80 9.66
N LYS A 85 -1.06 -17.00 9.73
CA LYS A 85 -0.82 -17.85 8.56
C LYS A 85 -2.13 -18.08 7.79
N ASN A 86 -2.05 -18.05 6.47
CA ASN A 86 -3.16 -18.13 5.52
C ASN A 86 -4.16 -16.97 5.57
N ALA A 87 -3.88 -15.90 6.31
CA ALA A 87 -4.62 -14.65 6.14
C ALA A 87 -4.31 -14.04 4.77
N TYR A 88 -5.29 -13.33 4.21
CA TYR A 88 -5.10 -12.54 3.01
C TYR A 88 -5.04 -11.07 3.40
N LEU A 89 -4.14 -10.32 2.77
CA LEU A 89 -4.04 -8.88 2.99
C LEU A 89 -4.22 -8.11 1.69
N LYS A 90 -4.88 -6.96 1.78
CA LYS A 90 -4.74 -5.89 0.78
C LYS A 90 -3.60 -4.97 1.24
N VAL A 91 -2.58 -4.82 0.42
CA VAL A 91 -1.36 -4.08 0.68
C VAL A 91 -1.31 -2.87 -0.26
N VAL A 92 -1.11 -1.68 0.30
CA VAL A 92 -0.99 -0.44 -0.47
C VAL A 92 0.47 -0.18 -0.77
N TRP A 93 0.86 -0.30 -2.03
CA TRP A 93 2.22 -0.07 -2.49
C TRP A 93 2.35 1.26 -3.22
N ASN A 94 3.28 2.11 -2.80
CA ASN A 94 3.61 3.34 -3.49
C ASN A 94 5.01 3.24 -4.10
N LYS A 95 5.15 3.67 -5.36
CA LYS A 95 6.41 3.61 -6.11
C LYS A 95 7.63 4.28 -5.44
N ASN A 96 7.40 5.31 -4.63
CA ASN A 96 8.46 6.07 -3.96
C ASN A 96 8.66 5.64 -2.50
N LYS A 97 7.66 5.03 -1.86
CA LYS A 97 7.64 4.72 -0.42
C LYS A 97 7.66 3.23 -0.10
N GLY A 98 7.50 2.36 -1.09
CA GLY A 98 7.29 0.93 -0.86
C GLY A 98 5.90 0.65 -0.29
N VAL A 99 5.78 -0.36 0.58
CA VAL A 99 4.53 -0.65 1.27
C VAL A 99 4.23 0.45 2.29
N THR A 100 3.06 1.06 2.16
CA THR A 100 2.62 2.18 3.01
C THR A 100 1.54 1.79 4.01
N GLY A 101 0.94 0.62 3.83
CA GLY A 101 -0.07 0.08 4.73
C GLY A 101 -0.59 -1.25 4.21
N TYR A 102 -1.31 -1.95 5.07
CA TYR A 102 -2.04 -3.15 4.71
C TYR A 102 -3.23 -3.35 5.64
N GLU A 103 -4.22 -4.11 5.18
CA GLU A 103 -5.35 -4.55 5.98
C GLU A 103 -5.67 -6.02 5.67
N GLU A 104 -6.15 -6.75 6.68
CA GLU A 104 -6.65 -8.11 6.48
C GLU A 104 -7.98 -8.09 5.74
N VAL A 105 -8.11 -8.93 4.72
CA VAL A 105 -9.32 -9.03 3.89
C VAL A 105 -9.77 -10.49 3.78
N GLU A 106 -11.07 -10.68 3.57
CA GLU A 106 -11.57 -12.00 3.21
C GLU A 106 -11.18 -12.38 1.78
N LYS A 107 -11.04 -13.69 1.52
CA LYS A 107 -10.74 -14.20 0.17
C LYS A 107 -11.77 -13.76 -0.88
N SER A 108 -13.03 -13.60 -0.46
CA SER A 108 -14.17 -13.13 -1.27
C SER A 108 -14.01 -11.69 -1.75
N ALA A 109 -13.23 -10.86 -1.04
CA ALA A 109 -12.97 -9.46 -1.38
C ALA A 109 -11.80 -9.29 -2.36
N ILE A 110 -11.07 -10.36 -2.66
CA ILE A 110 -9.92 -10.33 -3.57
C ILE A 110 -10.42 -10.37 -5.02
N PRO A 111 -9.94 -9.49 -5.91
CA PRO A 111 -10.24 -9.57 -7.33
C PRO A 111 -9.90 -10.95 -7.91
N LYS A 112 -10.80 -11.48 -8.75
CA LYS A 112 -10.72 -12.85 -9.26
C LYS A 112 -9.35 -13.19 -9.89
N ALA A 113 -8.79 -12.27 -10.67
CA ALA A 113 -7.48 -12.46 -11.30
C ALA A 113 -6.33 -12.60 -10.28
N ALA A 114 -6.33 -11.79 -9.22
CA ALA A 114 -5.37 -11.93 -8.12
C ALA A 114 -5.60 -13.24 -7.34
N GLN A 115 -6.87 -13.56 -7.06
CA GLN A 115 -7.24 -14.77 -6.32
C GLN A 115 -6.76 -16.04 -7.04
N GLU A 116 -6.91 -16.12 -8.37
CA GLU A 116 -6.45 -17.26 -9.17
C GLU A 116 -4.93 -17.46 -9.12
N LYS A 117 -4.17 -16.38 -8.93
CA LYS A 117 -2.70 -16.43 -8.76
C LYS A 117 -2.32 -16.89 -7.36
N LEU A 118 -3.00 -16.37 -6.33
CA LEU A 118 -2.77 -16.74 -4.93
C LEU A 118 -3.06 -18.21 -4.64
N THR A 119 -4.02 -18.81 -5.35
CA THR A 119 -4.38 -20.24 -5.17
C THR A 119 -3.42 -21.24 -5.83
N LYS A 120 -2.40 -20.77 -6.56
CA LYS A 120 -1.45 -21.63 -7.29
C LYS A 120 -0.11 -21.85 -6.55
N GLY A 121 0.00 -21.40 -5.29
CA GLY A 121 1.17 -21.58 -4.43
C GLY A 121 1.05 -22.77 -3.49
#